data_AF-A0A4P6PH40-F1
#
_entry.id   AF-A0A4P6PH40-F1
#
_cell.length_a   1.000
_cell.length_b   1.000
_cell.length_c   1.000
_cell.angle_alpha   90.00
_cell.angle_beta   90.00
_cell.angle_gamma   90.00
#
_symmetry.space_group_name_H-M   'P 1'
#
loop_
_entity.id
_entity.type
_entity.pdbx_description
1 polymer ?
#
loop_
_entity_poly.entity_id
_entity_poly.type
_entity_poly.pdbx_seq_one_letter_code
_entity_poly.pdbx_strand_id
1 'polypeptide(L)'
;MKNLGIVLMAAAFICSSGFLKKGEDGSYSVDTSGIEKKANEAAAAASAKADEVTKQAETLSTKAVEKIKEQAAKLSVSKEEVLADLQKPLKDIQAKVATMDPAKLTAYLGQYSSVFADTQSKVTAYSQQVKDLKWYEKFSTKSKELKTQLSEYSNQFSGLKEKAGVYLEKLKGYGLDPAALGIDLSAYGL
;
A
#
# COMPACT_ATOMS: atom_id res chain seq x y z
N MET A 1 -18.69 1.64 -11.97
CA MET A 1 -19.63 0.63 -11.42
C MET A 1 -20.89 0.39 -12.27
N LYS A 2 -20.96 0.80 -13.56
CA LYS A 2 -22.14 0.52 -14.42
C LYS A 2 -22.05 -0.78 -15.23
N ASN A 3 -20.86 -1.38 -15.33
CA ASN A 3 -20.62 -2.51 -16.25
C ASN A 3 -20.68 -3.90 -15.57
N LEU A 4 -20.58 -3.98 -14.24
CA LEU A 4 -20.70 -5.27 -13.52
C LEU A 4 -22.14 -5.78 -13.47
N GLY A 5 -23.13 -4.87 -13.40
CA GLY A 5 -24.55 -5.24 -13.39
C GLY A 5 -25.05 -5.84 -14.70
N ILE A 6 -24.39 -5.53 -15.82
CA ILE A 6 -24.76 -6.03 -17.16
C ILE A 6 -24.32 -7.50 -17.34
N VAL A 7 -23.20 -7.90 -16.72
CA VAL A 7 -22.66 -9.27 -16.83
C VAL A 7 -23.54 -10.28 -16.07
N LEU A 8 -24.05 -9.89 -14.91
CA LEU A 8 -24.96 -10.74 -14.12
C LEU A 8 -26.36 -10.88 -14.75
N MET A 9 -26.82 -9.86 -15.49
CA MET A 9 -28.07 -9.94 -16.25
C MET A 9 -28.00 -10.85 -17.48
N ALA A 10 -26.83 -10.99 -18.12
CA ALA A 10 -26.68 -11.86 -19.29
C ALA A 10 -26.82 -13.36 -18.93
N ALA A 11 -26.33 -13.78 -17.76
CA ALA A 11 -26.49 -15.15 -17.28
C ALA A 11 -27.96 -15.50 -16.94
N ALA A 12 -28.74 -14.53 -16.47
CA ALA A 12 -30.15 -14.73 -16.15
C ALA A 12 -31.05 -14.78 -17.41
N PHE A 13 -30.66 -14.13 -18.51
CA PHE A 13 -31.45 -14.08 -19.75
C PHE A 13 -31.32 -15.35 -20.62
N ILE A 14 -30.18 -16.04 -20.53
CA ILE A 14 -29.93 -17.27 -21.31
C ILE A 14 -30.75 -18.46 -20.76
N CYS A 15 -31.20 -18.41 -19.51
CA CYS A 15 -32.03 -19.46 -18.90
C CYS A 15 -33.53 -19.34 -19.21
N SER A 16 -34.04 -18.25 -19.79
CA SER A 16 -35.49 -17.98 -19.82
C SER A 16 -36.17 -18.10 -21.18
N SER A 17 -35.45 -18.28 -22.30
CA SER A 17 -36.02 -18.08 -23.64
C SER A 17 -35.97 -19.27 -24.61
N GLY A 18 -35.81 -20.52 -24.14
CA GLY A 18 -35.84 -21.68 -25.05
C GLY A 18 -36.03 -23.08 -24.44
N PHE A 19 -36.54 -23.19 -23.21
CA PHE A 19 -36.50 -24.44 -22.45
C PHE A 19 -37.56 -25.49 -22.80
N LEU A 20 -38.57 -25.16 -23.59
CA LEU A 20 -39.72 -26.04 -23.84
C LEU A 20 -39.98 -26.19 -25.35
N LYS A 21 -39.71 -27.38 -25.89
CA LYS A 21 -40.25 -27.81 -27.19
C LYS A 21 -41.55 -28.56 -26.95
N LYS A 22 -42.62 -28.14 -27.64
CA LYS A 22 -43.91 -28.83 -27.62
C LYS A 22 -43.88 -29.95 -28.66
N GLY A 23 -44.03 -31.19 -28.21
CA GLY A 23 -44.22 -32.36 -29.07
C GLY A 23 -45.59 -32.34 -29.75
N GLU A 24 -45.74 -33.08 -30.84
CA GLU A 24 -47.01 -33.22 -31.57
C GLU A 24 -48.11 -33.89 -30.72
N ASP A 25 -47.74 -34.59 -29.64
CA ASP A 25 -48.63 -35.18 -28.63
C ASP A 25 -49.08 -34.18 -27.54
N GLY A 26 -48.62 -32.93 -27.60
CA GLY A 26 -48.91 -31.90 -26.59
C GLY A 26 -48.04 -31.99 -25.34
N SER A 27 -47.07 -32.90 -25.28
CA SER A 27 -46.08 -32.96 -24.20
C SER A 27 -45.00 -31.88 -24.37
N TYR A 28 -44.36 -31.46 -23.27
CA TYR A 28 -43.23 -30.53 -23.31
C TYR A 28 -41.95 -31.27 -22.88
N SER A 29 -40.94 -31.27 -23.75
CA SER A 29 -39.61 -31.81 -23.44
C SER A 29 -38.60 -30.69 -23.23
N VAL A 30 -37.73 -30.86 -22.22
CA VAL A 30 -36.57 -29.98 -22.01
C VAL A 30 -35.43 -30.45 -22.90
N ASP A 31 -35.10 -29.67 -23.92
CA ASP A 31 -33.95 -29.93 -24.79
C ASP A 31 -32.68 -29.36 -24.12
N THR A 32 -31.94 -30.21 -23.40
CA THR A 32 -30.69 -29.83 -22.73
C THR A 32 -29.48 -29.81 -23.68
N SER A 33 -29.67 -30.26 -24.92
CA SER A 33 -28.57 -30.36 -25.89
C SER A 33 -28.08 -28.96 -26.29
N GLY A 34 -26.82 -28.66 -25.98
CA GLY A 34 -26.20 -27.37 -26.25
C GLY A 34 -26.30 -26.34 -25.13
N ILE A 35 -26.98 -26.63 -24.00
CA ILE A 35 -26.95 -25.77 -22.81
C ILE A 35 -25.54 -25.74 -22.23
N GLU A 36 -24.89 -26.89 -22.08
CA GLU A 36 -23.50 -26.97 -21.61
C GLU A 36 -22.54 -26.20 -22.53
N LYS A 37 -22.75 -26.31 -23.85
CA LYS A 37 -21.95 -25.58 -24.84
C LYS A 37 -22.13 -24.06 -24.71
N LYS A 38 -23.38 -23.58 -24.63
CA LYS A 38 -23.69 -22.14 -24.44
C LYS A 38 -23.23 -21.62 -23.09
N ALA A 39 -23.31 -22.42 -22.03
CA ALA A 39 -22.81 -22.08 -20.70
C ALA A 39 -21.28 -21.95 -20.69
N ASN A 40 -20.59 -22.88 -21.35
CA ASN A 40 -19.13 -22.84 -21.50
C ASN A 40 -18.67 -21.66 -22.38
N GLU A 41 -19.38 -21.37 -23.47
CA GLU A 41 -19.12 -20.19 -24.32
C GLU A 41 -19.37 -18.88 -23.56
N ALA A 42 -20.43 -18.79 -22.77
CA ALA A 42 -20.72 -17.63 -21.93
C ALA A 42 -19.69 -17.45 -20.81
N ALA A 43 -19.25 -18.54 -20.18
CA ALA A 43 -18.18 -18.53 -19.18
C ALA A 43 -16.86 -18.08 -19.80
N ALA A 44 -16.48 -18.63 -20.96
CA ALA A 44 -15.26 -18.24 -21.67
C ALA A 44 -15.29 -16.76 -22.10
N ALA A 45 -16.44 -16.26 -22.58
CA ALA A 45 -16.60 -14.85 -22.94
C ALA A 45 -16.57 -13.91 -21.72
N ALA A 46 -17.11 -14.35 -20.57
CA ALA A 46 -17.04 -13.62 -19.31
C ALA A 46 -15.60 -13.56 -18.79
N SER A 47 -14.87 -14.68 -18.83
CA SER A 47 -13.45 -14.76 -18.48
C SER A 47 -12.60 -13.85 -19.38
N ALA A 48 -12.79 -13.90 -20.70
CA ALA A 48 -12.04 -13.04 -21.62
C ALA A 48 -12.27 -11.54 -21.36
N LYS A 49 -13.51 -11.15 -21.07
CA LYS A 49 -13.82 -9.76 -20.68
C LYS A 49 -13.27 -9.38 -19.31
N ALA A 50 -13.24 -10.31 -18.36
CA ALA A 50 -12.62 -10.09 -17.06
C ALA A 50 -11.11 -9.87 -17.21
N ASP A 51 -10.45 -10.67 -18.04
CA ASP A 51 -9.02 -10.53 -18.34
C ASP A 51 -8.71 -9.19 -19.04
N GLU A 52 -9.56 -8.78 -19.99
CA GLU A 52 -9.40 -7.49 -20.68
C GLU A 52 -9.56 -6.30 -19.71
N VAL A 53 -10.60 -6.32 -18.87
CA VAL A 53 -10.83 -5.28 -17.85
C VAL A 53 -9.69 -5.25 -16.83
N THR A 54 -9.16 -6.41 -16.45
CA THR A 54 -8.03 -6.52 -15.52
C THR A 54 -6.78 -5.90 -16.13
N LYS A 55 -6.43 -6.24 -17.37
CA LYS A 55 -5.29 -5.64 -18.09
C LYS A 55 -5.42 -4.12 -18.27
N GLN A 56 -6.62 -3.63 -18.57
CA GLN A 56 -6.88 -2.19 -18.65
C GLN A 56 -6.73 -1.51 -17.29
N ALA A 57 -7.24 -2.13 -16.23
CA ALA A 57 -7.10 -1.64 -14.86
C ALA A 57 -5.63 -1.60 -14.41
N GLU A 58 -4.86 -2.66 -14.71
CA GLU A 58 -3.41 -2.71 -14.47
C GLU A 58 -2.69 -1.58 -15.20
N THR A 59 -2.98 -1.38 -16.48
CA THR A 59 -2.34 -0.32 -17.29
C THR A 59 -2.64 1.08 -16.74
N LEU A 60 -3.88 1.33 -16.32
CA LEU A 60 -4.28 2.61 -15.73
C LEU A 60 -3.65 2.81 -14.34
N SER A 61 -3.58 1.74 -13.55
CA SER A 61 -2.94 1.73 -12.23
C SER A 61 -1.44 2.05 -12.35
N THR A 62 -0.72 1.40 -13.26
CA THR A 62 0.70 1.67 -13.52
C THR A 62 0.93 3.13 -13.91
N LYS A 63 0.14 3.66 -14.85
CA LYS A 63 0.24 5.07 -15.27
C LYS A 63 -0.05 6.05 -14.12
N ALA A 64 -0.97 5.71 -13.23
CA ALA A 64 -1.27 6.53 -12.05
C ALA A 64 -0.09 6.50 -11.05
N VAL A 65 0.47 5.33 -10.78
CA VAL A 65 1.66 5.15 -9.93
C VAL A 65 2.86 5.91 -10.50
N GLU A 66 3.12 5.83 -11.80
CA GLU A 66 4.20 6.59 -12.46
C GLU A 66 4.01 8.10 -12.29
N LYS A 67 2.80 8.62 -12.55
CA LYS A 67 2.51 10.05 -12.33
C LYS A 67 2.71 10.48 -10.89
N ILE A 68 2.31 9.65 -9.92
CA ILE A 68 2.52 9.93 -8.50
C ILE A 68 4.02 9.99 -8.19
N LYS A 69 4.82 9.04 -8.70
CA LYS A 69 6.29 9.06 -8.56
C LYS A 69 6.91 10.31 -9.17
N GLU A 70 6.52 10.66 -10.39
CA GLU A 70 7.03 11.86 -11.07
C GLU A 70 6.68 13.15 -10.31
N GLN A 71 5.48 13.24 -9.76
CA GLN A 71 5.07 14.40 -8.96
C GLN A 71 5.79 14.41 -7.61
N ALA A 72 5.90 13.26 -6.94
CA ALA A 72 6.63 13.13 -5.69
C ALA A 72 8.10 13.54 -5.84
N ALA A 73 8.75 13.15 -6.94
CA ALA A 73 10.14 13.52 -7.23
C ALA A 73 10.35 15.03 -7.45
N LYS A 74 9.29 15.76 -7.82
CA LYS A 74 9.31 17.23 -7.96
C LYS A 74 9.09 17.95 -6.63
N LEU A 75 8.59 17.25 -5.61
CA LEU A 75 8.39 17.81 -4.29
C LEU A 75 9.68 17.72 -3.48
N SER A 76 10.14 18.86 -2.99
CA SER A 76 11.28 18.92 -2.08
C SER A 76 10.78 18.77 -0.65
N VAL A 77 10.96 17.58 -0.06
CA VAL A 77 10.75 17.35 1.37
C VAL A 77 12.12 17.21 2.02
N SER A 78 12.43 18.09 2.96
CA SER A 78 13.75 18.09 3.60
C SER A 78 13.80 17.14 4.81
N LYS A 79 15.02 16.76 5.24
CA LYS A 79 15.19 15.91 6.45
C LYS A 79 14.69 16.65 7.69
N GLU A 80 14.91 17.95 7.73
CA GLU A 80 14.51 18.83 8.83
C GLU A 80 12.99 18.88 8.97
N GLU A 81 12.25 18.83 7.87
CA GLU A 81 10.78 18.80 7.91
C GLU A 81 10.26 17.49 8.53
N VAL A 82 10.87 16.35 8.20
CA VAL A 82 10.56 15.05 8.80
C VAL A 82 10.94 15.02 10.30
N LEU A 83 12.11 15.57 10.65
CA LEU A 83 12.55 15.66 12.04
C LEU A 83 11.68 16.62 12.86
N ALA A 84 11.18 17.71 12.26
CA ALA A 84 10.27 18.64 12.91
C ALA A 84 8.92 17.97 13.23
N ASP A 85 8.47 17.01 12.42
CA ASP A 85 7.26 16.24 12.71
C ASP A 85 7.40 15.33 13.95
N LEU A 86 8.62 14.96 14.35
CA LEU A 86 8.84 14.23 15.62
C LEU A 86 8.51 15.06 16.86
N GLN A 87 8.70 16.37 16.77
CA GLN A 87 8.41 17.30 17.87
C GLN A 87 6.91 17.61 17.99
N LYS A 88 6.11 17.18 17.01
CA LYS A 88 4.67 17.40 17.00
C LYS A 88 3.92 16.24 17.65
N PRO A 89 2.81 16.50 18.35
CA PRO A 89 1.95 15.44 18.85
C PRO A 89 1.34 14.65 17.69
N LEU A 90 1.04 13.36 17.91
CA LEU A 90 0.56 12.46 16.86
C LEU A 90 -0.73 12.95 16.19
N LYS A 91 -1.62 13.57 16.97
CA LYS A 91 -2.88 14.15 16.48
C LYS A 91 -2.65 15.23 15.41
N ASP A 92 -1.61 16.04 15.56
CA ASP A 92 -1.29 17.10 14.59
C ASP A 92 -0.73 16.49 13.30
N ILE A 93 0.03 15.39 13.41
CA ILE A 93 0.50 14.64 12.25
C ILE A 93 -0.68 13.99 11.52
N GLN A 94 -1.63 13.39 12.23
CA GLN A 94 -2.84 12.84 11.63
C GLN A 94 -3.65 13.92 10.89
N ALA A 95 -3.84 15.09 11.49
CA ALA A 95 -4.54 16.21 10.87
C ALA A 95 -3.80 16.73 9.62
N LYS A 96 -2.47 16.86 9.69
CA LYS A 96 -1.60 17.25 8.57
C LYS A 96 -1.71 16.25 7.42
N VAL A 97 -1.61 14.95 7.72
CA VAL A 97 -1.65 13.85 6.75
C VAL A 97 -3.04 13.68 6.12
N ALA A 98 -4.11 13.99 6.85
CA ALA A 98 -5.47 13.83 6.37
C ALA A 98 -5.77 14.63 5.09
N THR A 99 -5.12 15.77 4.90
CA THR A 99 -5.31 16.70 3.78
C THR A 99 -4.25 16.54 2.68
N MET A 100 -3.27 15.66 2.84
CA MET A 100 -2.21 15.46 1.85
C MET A 100 -2.69 14.60 0.68
N ASP A 101 -2.21 14.95 -0.51
CA ASP A 101 -2.36 14.14 -1.71
C ASP A 101 -1.34 12.99 -1.74
N PRO A 102 -1.58 11.94 -2.55
CA PRO A 102 -0.68 10.79 -2.65
C PRO A 102 0.76 11.11 -3.06
N ALA A 103 1.01 12.12 -3.89
CA ALA A 103 2.37 12.48 -4.31
C ALA A 103 3.14 13.10 -3.15
N LYS A 104 2.50 13.96 -2.37
CA LYS A 104 3.10 14.52 -1.15
C LYS A 104 3.35 13.45 -0.10
N LEU A 105 2.41 12.54 0.13
CA LEU A 105 2.62 11.39 1.03
C LEU A 105 3.82 10.55 0.59
N THR A 106 3.93 10.28 -0.71
CA THR A 106 5.04 9.51 -1.29
C THR A 106 6.38 10.21 -1.07
N ALA A 107 6.45 11.52 -1.31
CA ALA A 107 7.67 12.30 -1.09
C ALA A 107 8.11 12.31 0.39
N TYR A 108 7.15 12.49 1.30
CA TYR A 108 7.42 12.40 2.75
C TYR A 108 7.94 11.02 3.14
N LEU A 109 7.29 9.94 2.70
CA LEU A 109 7.70 8.58 3.03
C LEU A 109 9.06 8.21 2.46
N GLY A 110 9.39 8.70 1.25
CA GLY A 110 10.74 8.60 0.70
C GLY A 110 11.77 9.28 1.60
N GLN A 111 11.44 10.46 2.14
CA GLN A 111 12.32 11.16 3.07
C GLN A 111 12.42 10.47 4.44
N TYR A 112 11.32 9.91 4.95
CA TYR A 112 11.34 9.06 6.14
C TYR A 112 12.31 7.89 5.98
N SER A 113 12.35 7.23 4.83
CA SER A 113 13.32 6.14 4.54
C SER A 113 14.78 6.60 4.74
N SER A 114 15.14 7.78 4.21
CA SER A 114 16.48 8.34 4.41
C SER A 114 16.77 8.68 5.88
N VAL A 115 15.81 9.28 6.59
CA VAL A 115 15.98 9.64 8.00
C VAL A 115 16.04 8.40 8.90
N PHE A 116 15.30 7.33 8.58
CA PHE A 116 15.41 6.04 9.25
C PHE A 116 16.78 5.43 9.09
N ALA A 117 17.31 5.36 7.87
CA ALA A 117 18.65 4.81 7.61
C ALA A 117 19.73 5.56 8.42
N ASP A 118 19.68 6.89 8.40
CA ASP A 118 20.62 7.73 9.15
C ASP A 118 20.50 7.51 10.67
N THR A 119 19.28 7.43 11.19
CA THR A 119 19.02 7.28 12.63
C THR A 119 19.38 5.87 13.10
N GLN A 120 19.08 4.83 12.33
CA GLN A 120 19.46 3.44 12.62
C GLN A 120 20.98 3.28 12.61
N SER A 121 21.67 3.91 11.67
CA SER A 121 23.13 3.94 11.63
C SER A 121 23.71 4.55 12.91
N LYS A 122 23.16 5.67 13.39
CA LYS A 122 23.55 6.29 14.66
C LYS A 122 23.28 5.36 15.85
N VAL A 123 22.08 4.78 15.96
CA VAL A 123 21.75 3.81 17.03
C VAL A 123 22.75 2.66 17.04
N THR A 124 23.10 2.12 15.88
CA THR A 124 24.07 1.02 15.76
C THR A 124 25.47 1.46 16.20
N ALA A 125 25.93 2.63 15.72
CA ALA A 125 27.25 3.16 16.07
C ALA A 125 27.38 3.43 17.58
N TYR A 126 26.40 4.10 18.19
CA TYR A 126 26.42 4.39 19.62
C TYR A 126 26.24 3.13 20.47
N SER A 127 25.42 2.17 20.02
CA SER A 127 25.30 0.87 20.69
C SER A 127 26.64 0.12 20.71
N GLN A 128 27.37 0.15 19.60
CA GLN A 128 28.69 -0.45 19.50
C GLN A 128 29.70 0.25 20.40
N GLN A 129 29.74 1.59 20.40
CA GLN A 129 30.60 2.37 21.30
C GLN A 129 30.33 2.05 22.76
N VAL A 130 29.07 1.91 23.18
CA VAL A 130 28.70 1.52 24.56
C VAL A 130 29.16 0.10 24.90
N LYS A 131 29.10 -0.84 23.94
CA LYS A 131 29.57 -2.23 24.13
C LYS A 131 31.08 -2.31 24.26
N ASP A 132 31.81 -1.50 23.49
CA ASP A 132 33.27 -1.50 23.42
C ASP A 132 33.93 -0.76 24.61
N LEU A 133 33.15 -0.06 25.44
CA LEU A 133 33.65 0.53 26.67
C LEU A 133 34.23 -0.53 27.60
N LYS A 134 35.46 -0.31 28.07
CA LYS A 134 36.05 -1.13 29.11
C LYS A 134 35.28 -0.98 30.41
N TRP A 135 35.36 -1.99 31.28
CA TRP A 135 34.55 -2.04 32.51
C TRP A 135 34.67 -0.79 33.39
N TYR A 136 35.88 -0.21 33.49
CA TYR A 136 36.12 1.02 34.26
C TYR A 136 35.54 2.27 33.58
N GLU A 137 35.47 2.29 32.25
CA GLU A 137 34.88 3.40 31.49
C GLU A 137 33.36 3.38 31.56
N LYS A 138 32.73 2.22 31.80
CA LYS A 138 31.27 2.06 31.93
C LYS A 138 30.65 2.89 33.06
N PHE A 139 31.45 3.27 34.07
CA PHE A 139 31.01 4.12 35.18
C PHE A 139 31.41 5.60 35.01
N SER A 140 32.14 5.94 33.95
CA SER A 140 32.57 7.30 33.68
C SER A 140 31.44 8.19 33.12
N THR A 141 31.66 9.51 33.14
CA THR A 141 30.77 10.49 32.49
C THR A 141 30.57 10.19 31.00
N LYS A 142 31.62 9.75 30.30
CA LYS A 142 31.58 9.38 28.88
C LYS A 142 30.58 8.25 28.60
N SER A 143 30.52 7.23 29.48
CA SER A 143 29.53 6.15 29.36
C SER A 143 28.10 6.65 29.53
N LYS A 144 27.87 7.55 30.49
CA LYS A 144 26.54 8.14 30.70
C LYS A 144 26.10 8.94 29.48
N GLU A 145 27.00 9.76 28.94
CA GLU A 145 26.72 10.56 27.74
C GLU A 145 26.41 9.69 26.51
N LEU A 146 27.21 8.65 26.26
CA LEU A 146 26.95 7.70 25.18
C LEU A 146 25.61 6.96 25.33
N LYS A 147 25.25 6.55 26.56
CA LYS A 147 23.95 5.94 26.85
C LYS A 147 22.79 6.91 26.67
N THR A 148 22.96 8.17 27.06
CA THR A 148 21.96 9.23 26.85
C THR A 148 21.73 9.45 25.35
N GLN A 149 22.79 9.63 24.56
CA GLN A 149 22.70 9.78 23.11
C GLN A 149 22.08 8.55 22.43
N LEU A 150 22.45 7.34 22.86
CA LEU A 150 21.83 6.11 22.37
C LEU A 150 20.32 6.07 22.66
N SER A 151 19.92 6.47 23.88
CA SER A 151 18.51 6.55 24.28
C SER A 151 17.76 7.58 23.44
N GLU A 152 18.33 8.77 23.24
CA GLU A 152 17.76 9.82 22.39
C GLU A 152 17.53 9.34 20.96
N TYR A 153 18.53 8.75 20.31
CA TYR A 153 18.38 8.22 18.95
C TYR A 153 17.41 7.04 18.88
N SER A 154 17.35 6.19 19.91
CA SER A 154 16.38 5.09 19.97
C SER A 154 14.94 5.61 20.11
N ASN A 155 14.74 6.67 20.89
CA ASN A 155 13.45 7.33 21.04
C ASN A 155 13.06 8.06 19.75
N GLN A 156 13.99 8.75 19.10
CA GLN A 156 13.76 9.35 17.78
C GLN A 156 13.38 8.29 16.76
N PHE A 157 14.09 7.16 16.72
CA PHE A 157 13.78 6.05 15.81
C PHE A 157 12.37 5.50 16.03
N SER A 158 11.96 5.33 17.30
CA SER A 158 10.62 4.87 17.66
C SER A 158 9.55 5.89 17.26
N GLY A 159 9.78 7.18 17.54
CA GLY A 159 8.88 8.26 17.12
C GLY A 159 8.74 8.35 15.61
N LEU A 160 9.84 8.17 14.85
CA LEU A 160 9.81 8.13 13.39
C LEU A 160 8.91 6.99 12.90
N LYS A 161 8.94 5.81 13.53
CA LYS A 161 8.04 4.70 13.18
C LYS A 161 6.58 5.06 13.36
N GLU A 162 6.23 5.62 14.52
CA GLU A 162 4.85 6.03 14.79
C GLU A 162 4.36 7.06 13.78
N LYS A 163 5.16 8.10 13.50
CA LYS A 163 4.74 9.13 12.54
C LYS A 163 4.67 8.56 11.13
N ALA A 164 5.69 7.84 10.67
CA ALA A 164 5.71 7.23 9.34
C ALA A 164 4.54 6.24 9.15
N GLY A 165 4.14 5.53 10.20
CA GLY A 165 2.96 4.66 10.20
C GLY A 165 1.69 5.42 9.81
N VAL A 166 1.48 6.63 10.33
CA VAL A 166 0.33 7.49 9.96
C VAL A 166 0.36 7.87 8.47
N TYR A 167 1.54 8.23 7.95
CA TYR A 167 1.70 8.53 6.51
C TYR A 167 1.42 7.29 5.64
N LEU A 168 1.92 6.12 6.04
CA LEU A 168 1.69 4.84 5.35
C LEU A 168 0.23 4.42 5.35
N GLU A 169 -0.44 4.50 6.50
CA GLU A 169 -1.86 4.17 6.62
C GLU A 169 -2.71 5.04 5.71
N LYS A 170 -2.42 6.34 5.63
CA LYS A 170 -3.10 7.25 4.73
C LYS A 170 -2.86 6.89 3.26
N LEU A 171 -1.62 6.57 2.88
CA LEU A 171 -1.27 6.14 1.52
C LEU A 171 -2.01 4.85 1.14
N LYS A 172 -2.02 3.85 2.03
CA LYS A 172 -2.77 2.60 1.88
C LYS A 172 -4.28 2.86 1.81
N GLY A 173 -4.78 3.87 2.51
CA GLY A 173 -6.18 4.33 2.42
C GLY A 173 -6.60 4.84 1.04
N TYR A 174 -5.64 5.27 0.20
CA TYR A 174 -5.88 5.57 -1.22
C TYR A 174 -5.82 4.33 -2.13
N GLY A 175 -5.63 3.14 -1.58
CA GLY A 175 -5.46 1.89 -2.33
C GLY A 175 -4.08 1.76 -3.00
N LEU A 176 -3.11 2.56 -2.56
CA LEU A 176 -1.76 2.56 -3.11
C LEU A 176 -0.83 1.67 -2.29
N ASP A 177 -0.10 0.81 -2.98
CA ASP A 177 0.96 0.00 -2.39
C ASP A 177 2.26 0.81 -2.28
N PRO A 178 2.82 1.02 -1.07
CA PRO A 178 4.11 1.67 -0.89
C PRO A 178 5.23 1.02 -1.71
N ALA A 179 5.25 -0.31 -1.81
CA ALA A 179 6.28 -1.04 -2.55
C ALA A 179 6.23 -0.71 -4.05
N ALA A 180 5.03 -0.66 -4.63
CA ALA A 180 4.83 -0.22 -6.01
C ALA A 180 5.31 1.22 -6.24
N LEU A 181 5.26 2.07 -5.20
CA LEU A 181 5.77 3.44 -5.22
C LEU A 181 7.29 3.55 -4.98
N GLY A 182 8.00 2.43 -4.80
CA GLY A 182 9.43 2.42 -4.50
C GLY A 182 9.76 2.81 -3.07
N ILE A 183 8.77 2.77 -2.17
CA ILE A 183 8.94 3.00 -0.74
C ILE A 183 9.02 1.64 -0.06
N ASP A 184 10.19 1.32 0.46
CA ASP A 184 10.38 0.16 1.32
C ASP A 184 10.76 0.61 2.73
N LEU A 185 9.81 0.43 3.66
CA LEU A 185 10.01 0.66 5.09
C LEU A 185 9.90 -0.63 5.90
N SER A 186 9.82 -1.78 5.23
CA SER A 186 9.67 -3.09 5.87
C SER A 186 10.89 -3.44 6.74
N ALA A 187 12.08 -3.00 6.34
CA ALA A 187 13.32 -3.09 7.12
C ALA A 187 13.23 -2.40 8.50
N TYR A 188 12.26 -1.50 8.67
CA TYR A 188 12.01 -0.77 9.91
C TYR A 188 10.76 -1.26 10.65
N GLY A 189 10.10 -2.32 10.18
CA GLY A 189 8.92 -2.93 10.80
C GLY A 189 7.62 -2.16 10.54
N LEU A 190 7.45 -1.65 9.32
CA LEU A 190 6.28 -0.90 8.83
C LEU A 190 5.72 -1.47 7.52
#